data_AF-A0A956N443-F1
#
_entry.id   AF-A0A956N443-F1
#
_cell.length_a   1.000
_cell.length_b   1.000
_cell.length_c   1.000
_cell.angle_alpha   90.00
_cell.angle_beta   90.00
_cell.angle_gamma   90.00
#
_symmetry.space_group_name_H-M   'P 1'
#
loop_
_entity.id
_entity.type
_entity.pdbx_description
1 polymer ?
#
loop_
_entity_poly.entity_id
_entity_poly.type
_entity_poly.pdbx_seq_one_letter_code
_entity_poly.pdbx_strand_id
1 'polypeptide(L)'
;MKVHASARSFRAAALIAGMAIASPAFANGDDRPETIELVGTVRDFHERSHSPGGHTDFEKRPGGGFGHYVNMVEEQLGEDGKPVYRSQGYKMSSQWKDANGRQVGPSCSYIASRSGDRAGWASGSEGNCVTNEESFHSWFRDVAGTNTSISLPITLVRQGDTDTYVFDDRNDPNLVG
;
A
#
# COMPACT_ATOMS: atom_id res chain seq x y z
N MET A 1 -62.01 -58.71 -43.70
CA MET A 1 -62.48 -59.98 -43.11
C MET A 1 -62.21 -59.91 -41.61
N LYS A 2 -63.21 -60.26 -40.78
CA LYS A 2 -63.25 -60.39 -39.30
C LYS A 2 -61.86 -60.64 -38.65
N VAL A 3 -61.53 -60.19 -37.42
CA VAL A 3 -62.27 -60.34 -36.14
C VAL A 3 -61.69 -59.46 -35.01
N HIS A 4 -62.54 -59.23 -34.00
CA HIS A 4 -62.43 -58.59 -32.68
C HIS A 4 -61.23 -58.89 -31.76
N ALA A 5 -60.91 -57.94 -30.85
CA ALA A 5 -61.06 -58.04 -29.37
C ALA A 5 -60.52 -56.75 -28.70
N SER A 6 -61.37 -55.91 -28.09
CA SER A 6 -61.86 -55.91 -26.69
C SER A 6 -60.95 -55.20 -25.68
N ALA A 7 -61.58 -54.42 -24.81
CA ALA A 7 -61.06 -53.31 -24.01
C ALA A 7 -60.19 -53.70 -22.81
N ARG A 8 -59.48 -52.71 -22.26
CA ARG A 8 -59.57 -52.35 -20.82
C ARG A 8 -58.94 -50.98 -20.55
N SER A 9 -59.78 -50.06 -20.07
CA SER A 9 -59.38 -48.78 -19.49
C SER A 9 -58.64 -49.01 -18.16
N PHE A 10 -57.57 -48.26 -17.94
CA PHE A 10 -57.11 -47.87 -16.61
C PHE A 10 -56.70 -46.40 -16.67
N ARG A 11 -57.48 -45.54 -16.01
CA ARG A 11 -57.05 -44.18 -15.65
C ARG A 11 -56.15 -44.32 -14.42
N ALA A 12 -54.89 -43.95 -14.53
CA ALA A 12 -54.04 -43.70 -13.37
C ALA A 12 -53.57 -42.25 -13.45
N ALA A 13 -54.07 -41.43 -12.54
CA ALA A 13 -53.47 -40.14 -12.21
C ALA A 13 -52.16 -40.40 -11.48
N ALA A 14 -51.06 -39.81 -11.94
CA ALA A 14 -49.80 -39.81 -11.20
C ALA A 14 -49.32 -38.36 -11.06
N LEU A 15 -49.18 -37.97 -9.79
CA LEU A 15 -48.68 -36.69 -9.30
C LEU A 15 -47.43 -36.21 -10.05
N ILE A 16 -47.43 -34.94 -10.44
CA ILE A 16 -46.21 -34.20 -10.75
C ILE A 16 -45.53 -33.90 -9.41
N ALA A 17 -44.53 -34.70 -9.05
CA ALA A 17 -43.62 -34.37 -7.95
C ALA A 17 -42.66 -33.28 -8.46
N GLY A 18 -42.89 -32.04 -8.03
CA GLY A 18 -41.95 -30.93 -8.26
C GLY A 18 -40.64 -31.23 -7.56
N MET A 19 -39.61 -31.54 -8.35
CA MET A 19 -38.25 -31.69 -7.87
C MET A 19 -37.70 -30.28 -7.60
N ALA A 20 -37.78 -29.84 -6.35
CA ALA A 20 -37.13 -28.61 -5.90
C ALA A 20 -35.62 -28.81 -6.04
N ILE A 21 -35.02 -28.16 -7.04
CA ILE A 21 -33.57 -28.05 -7.15
C ILE A 21 -33.16 -27.13 -6.00
N ALA A 22 -32.57 -27.68 -4.94
CA ALA A 22 -31.91 -26.87 -3.94
C ALA A 22 -30.71 -26.20 -4.63
N SER A 23 -30.84 -24.91 -4.95
CA SER A 23 -29.68 -24.10 -5.27
C SER A 23 -28.73 -24.18 -4.07
N PRO A 24 -27.43 -24.48 -4.24
CA PRO A 24 -26.50 -24.32 -3.14
C PRO A 24 -26.56 -22.86 -2.71
N ALA A 25 -26.90 -22.62 -1.45
CA ALA A 25 -26.69 -21.32 -0.85
C ALA A 25 -25.20 -21.04 -0.98
N PHE A 26 -24.84 -20.00 -1.73
CA PHE A 26 -23.51 -19.42 -1.60
C PHE A 26 -23.39 -19.01 -0.14
N ALA A 27 -22.46 -19.64 0.59
CA ALA A 27 -22.07 -19.11 1.87
C ALA A 27 -21.55 -17.69 1.60
N ASN A 28 -22.34 -16.68 1.97
CA ASN A 28 -21.87 -15.31 2.15
C ASN A 28 -21.06 -15.27 3.45
N GLY A 29 -20.08 -16.17 3.58
CA GLY A 29 -19.10 -16.18 4.65
C GLY A 29 -17.99 -15.27 4.20
N ASP A 30 -17.90 -14.13 4.84
CA ASP A 30 -16.82 -13.21 4.62
C ASP A 30 -15.54 -13.78 5.23
N ASP A 31 -14.83 -14.63 4.49
CA ASP A 31 -13.65 -15.39 4.96
C ASP A 31 -12.39 -14.51 5.17
N ARG A 32 -12.55 -13.18 5.19
CA ARG A 32 -11.47 -12.24 5.48
C ARG A 32 -11.14 -12.27 6.98
N PRO A 33 -9.86 -12.21 7.38
CA PRO A 33 -9.51 -12.22 8.79
C PRO A 33 -9.95 -10.93 9.49
N GLU A 34 -10.30 -11.02 10.77
CA GLU A 34 -10.63 -9.84 11.58
C GLU A 34 -9.41 -8.93 11.82
N THR A 35 -8.20 -9.50 11.71
CA THR A 35 -6.95 -8.76 11.88
C THR A 35 -5.90 -9.16 10.84
N ILE A 36 -5.05 -8.21 10.49
CA ILE A 36 -3.85 -8.42 9.67
C ILE A 36 -2.66 -7.85 10.43
N GLU A 37 -1.59 -8.63 10.55
CA GLU A 37 -0.33 -8.14 11.12
C GLU A 37 0.60 -7.67 9.99
N LEU A 38 1.06 -6.43 10.07
CA LEU A 38 2.09 -5.87 9.21
C LEU A 38 3.37 -5.67 10.02
N VAL A 39 4.42 -6.40 9.67
CA VAL A 39 5.71 -6.26 10.36
C VAL A 39 6.56 -5.21 9.66
N GLY A 40 6.73 -4.06 10.30
CA GLY A 40 7.63 -3.00 9.87
C GLY A 40 9.01 -3.10 10.53
N THR A 41 9.97 -2.33 10.02
CA THR A 41 11.27 -2.12 10.68
C THR A 41 11.40 -0.66 11.08
N VAL A 42 11.55 -0.40 12.37
CA VAL A 42 11.86 0.94 12.90
C VAL A 42 13.36 1.05 13.01
N ARG A 43 13.92 2.17 12.53
CA ARG A 43 15.36 2.44 12.53
C ARG A 43 15.63 3.74 13.24
N ASP A 44 16.58 3.71 14.17
CA ASP A 44 17.14 4.91 14.77
C ASP A 44 18.57 5.13 14.27
N PHE A 45 18.95 6.40 14.15
CA PHE A 45 20.21 6.81 13.53
C PHE A 45 21.00 7.69 14.50
N HIS A 46 22.31 7.52 14.52
CA HIS A 46 23.17 8.46 15.22
C HIS A 46 23.07 9.86 14.58
N GLU A 47 23.13 10.89 15.43
CA GLU A 47 23.25 12.28 14.97
C GLU A 47 24.44 12.46 14.03
N ARG A 48 24.38 13.47 13.17
CA ARG A 48 25.33 13.61 12.05
C ARG A 48 26.80 13.68 12.48
N SER A 49 27.07 14.35 13.60
CA SER A 49 28.43 14.56 14.13
C SER A 49 28.95 13.40 14.99
N HIS A 50 28.15 12.36 15.21
CA HIS A 50 28.58 11.21 16.00
C HIS A 50 29.80 10.53 15.35
N SER A 51 30.80 10.19 16.16
CA SER A 51 32.04 9.56 15.68
C SER A 51 32.43 8.39 16.59
N PRO A 52 32.60 7.18 16.04
CA PRO A 52 32.28 6.79 14.65
C PRO A 52 30.76 6.65 14.43
N GLY A 53 30.27 6.82 13.20
CA GLY A 53 28.93 6.32 12.83
C GLY A 53 27.81 7.34 12.63
N GLY A 54 28.09 8.64 12.66
CA GLY A 54 27.10 9.66 12.35
C GLY A 54 26.59 9.57 10.90
N HIS A 55 25.28 9.62 10.72
CA HIS A 55 24.68 9.54 9.39
C HIS A 55 24.75 10.89 8.67
N THR A 56 25.28 10.94 7.45
CA THR A 56 25.60 12.20 6.76
C THR A 56 24.38 13.03 6.33
N ASP A 57 23.22 12.39 6.21
CA ASP A 57 21.98 13.01 5.72
C ASP A 57 21.06 13.55 6.81
N PHE A 58 21.04 12.93 7.99
CA PHE A 58 20.18 13.39 9.07
C PHE A 58 20.73 14.70 9.65
N GLU A 59 19.84 15.59 10.06
CA GLU A 59 20.18 16.93 10.59
C GLU A 59 21.01 17.81 9.63
N LYS A 60 21.15 17.41 8.36
CA LYS A 60 21.79 18.20 7.32
C LYS A 60 20.86 19.34 6.91
N ARG A 61 21.40 20.56 6.84
CA ARG A 61 20.78 21.63 6.05
C ARG A 61 21.01 21.35 4.56
N PRO A 62 19.95 21.14 3.76
CA PRO A 62 20.11 20.95 2.32
C PRO A 62 20.70 22.20 1.66
N GLY A 63 21.40 22.03 0.54
CA GLY A 63 21.96 23.13 -0.26
C GLY A 63 20.89 24.12 -0.74
N GLY A 64 19.69 23.64 -1.05
CA GLY A 64 18.52 24.48 -1.38
C GLY A 64 17.82 25.12 -0.17
N GLY A 65 18.34 24.95 1.05
CA GLY A 65 17.71 25.36 2.31
C GLY A 65 16.61 24.40 2.77
N PHE A 66 15.99 24.66 3.93
CA PHE A 66 14.90 23.80 4.41
C PHE A 66 13.67 23.86 3.50
N GLY A 67 12.97 22.73 3.37
CA GLY A 67 11.78 22.60 2.56
C GLY A 67 11.46 21.15 2.20
N HIS A 68 10.43 20.97 1.36
CA HIS A 68 10.05 19.69 0.81
C HIS A 68 10.90 19.37 -0.41
N TYR A 69 11.47 18.17 -0.47
CA TYR A 69 12.30 17.67 -1.56
C TYR A 69 11.65 16.45 -2.20
N VAL A 70 11.71 16.35 -3.52
CA VAL A 70 11.12 15.24 -4.29
C VAL A 70 12.12 14.61 -5.24
N ASN A 71 11.73 13.48 -5.85
CA ASN A 71 12.52 12.70 -6.81
C ASN A 71 13.85 12.14 -6.25
N MET A 72 13.89 11.83 -4.95
CA MET A 72 15.04 11.12 -4.35
C MET A 72 15.02 9.62 -4.66
N VAL A 73 13.83 9.07 -4.94
CA VAL A 73 13.60 7.64 -5.14
C VAL A 73 13.25 7.37 -6.60
N GLU A 74 13.74 6.26 -7.13
CA GLU A 74 13.29 5.72 -8.41
C GLU A 74 11.81 5.31 -8.36
N GLU A 75 11.23 5.14 -9.55
CA GLU A 75 9.83 4.74 -9.67
C GLU A 75 9.62 3.25 -9.34
N GLN A 76 10.64 2.42 -9.59
CA GLN A 76 10.59 0.99 -9.32
C GLN A 76 11.48 0.66 -8.12
N LEU A 77 11.01 -0.29 -7.31
CA LEU A 77 11.80 -0.85 -6.22
C LEU A 77 12.93 -1.73 -6.79
N GLY A 78 13.99 -1.88 -6.00
CA GLY A 78 15.07 -2.80 -6.32
C GLY A 78 14.62 -4.26 -6.23
N GLU A 79 15.48 -5.18 -6.67
CA GLU A 79 15.23 -6.63 -6.57
C GLU A 79 15.00 -7.08 -5.11
N ASP A 80 15.56 -6.35 -4.14
CA ASP A 80 15.39 -6.59 -2.72
C ASP A 80 14.12 -5.96 -2.13
N GLY A 81 13.25 -5.40 -2.99
CA GLY A 81 12.01 -4.73 -2.58
C GLY A 81 12.22 -3.40 -1.88
N LYS A 82 13.43 -2.80 -1.95
CA LYS A 82 13.75 -1.55 -1.28
C LYS A 82 13.77 -0.35 -2.24
N PRO A 83 13.57 0.88 -1.71
CA PRO A 83 13.74 2.10 -2.49
C PRO A 83 15.13 2.17 -3.14
N VAL A 84 15.17 2.57 -4.41
CA VAL A 84 16.41 2.77 -5.18
C VAL A 84 16.68 4.26 -5.28
N TYR A 85 17.93 4.66 -5.08
CA TYR A 85 18.37 6.05 -5.19
C TYR A 85 18.19 6.59 -6.62
N ARG A 86 17.62 7.80 -6.75
CA ARG A 86 17.49 8.52 -8.02
C ARG A 86 18.35 9.78 -8.06
N SER A 87 18.32 10.60 -7.01
CA SER A 87 18.97 11.91 -6.98
C SER A 87 19.13 12.45 -5.56
N GLN A 88 19.87 13.55 -5.39
CA GLN A 88 19.94 14.25 -4.09
C GLN A 88 18.73 15.16 -3.80
N GLY A 89 17.62 14.94 -4.52
CA GLY A 89 16.33 15.60 -4.33
C GLY A 89 16.24 17.00 -4.94
N TYR A 90 15.06 17.35 -5.42
CA TYR A 90 14.78 18.67 -5.99
C TYR A 90 13.80 19.41 -5.10
N LYS A 91 14.11 20.67 -4.76
CA LYS A 91 13.29 21.46 -3.85
C LYS A 91 11.94 21.79 -4.49
N MET A 92 10.86 21.43 -3.83
CA MET A 92 9.51 21.79 -4.24
C MET A 92 9.27 23.29 -4.09
N SER A 93 8.78 23.95 -5.14
CA SER A 93 8.36 25.35 -5.12
C SER A 93 6.86 25.52 -5.21
N SER A 94 6.16 24.62 -5.92
CA SER A 94 4.70 24.56 -5.94
C SER A 94 4.22 23.12 -6.00
N GLN A 95 3.18 22.81 -5.23
CA GLN A 95 2.61 21.47 -5.17
C GLN A 95 1.73 21.18 -6.39
N TRP A 96 1.72 19.93 -6.83
CA TRP A 96 0.74 19.41 -7.78
C TRP A 96 -0.66 19.45 -7.17
N LYS A 97 -1.66 19.75 -8.01
CA LYS A 97 -3.06 19.80 -7.60
C LYS A 97 -3.96 19.10 -8.60
N ASP A 98 -5.01 18.47 -8.14
CA ASP A 98 -6.07 18.02 -9.02
C ASP A 98 -6.98 19.17 -9.47
N ALA A 99 -7.94 18.87 -10.35
CA ALA A 99 -8.95 19.82 -10.82
C ALA A 99 -9.75 20.51 -9.70
N ASN A 100 -9.88 19.87 -8.54
CA ASN A 100 -10.58 20.41 -7.37
C ASN A 100 -9.65 21.18 -6.41
N GLY A 101 -8.37 21.34 -6.77
CA GLY A 101 -7.38 22.04 -5.96
C GLY A 101 -6.79 21.22 -4.81
N ARG A 102 -7.11 19.92 -4.72
CA ARG A 102 -6.55 19.01 -3.70
C ARG A 102 -5.12 18.65 -4.09
N GLN A 103 -4.23 18.52 -3.11
CA GLN A 103 -2.84 18.14 -3.36
C GLN A 103 -2.77 16.71 -3.88
N VAL A 104 -2.01 16.50 -4.94
CA VAL A 104 -1.73 15.18 -5.53
C VAL A 104 -0.24 15.02 -5.77
N GLY A 105 0.21 13.79 -6.01
CA GLY A 105 1.57 13.52 -6.46
C GLY A 105 1.76 13.90 -7.94
N PRO A 106 3.03 13.97 -8.41
CA PRO A 106 3.31 14.06 -9.84
C PRO A 106 2.80 12.81 -10.58
N SER A 107 2.55 12.94 -11.88
CA SER A 107 2.26 11.78 -12.73
C SER A 107 3.49 10.89 -12.86
N CYS A 108 3.27 9.59 -12.93
CA CYS A 108 4.30 8.57 -13.17
C CYS A 108 3.79 7.55 -14.21
N SER A 109 4.60 6.54 -14.55
CA SER A 109 4.27 5.55 -15.58
C SER A 109 2.95 4.80 -15.30
N TYR A 110 2.58 4.63 -14.04
CA TYR A 110 1.38 3.94 -13.60
C TYR A 110 0.30 4.88 -13.02
N ILE A 111 0.54 6.19 -12.94
CA ILE A 111 -0.46 7.19 -12.52
C ILE A 111 -0.42 8.36 -13.50
N ALA A 112 -1.35 8.35 -14.46
CA ALA A 112 -1.49 9.44 -15.42
C ALA A 112 -2.17 10.68 -14.80
N SER A 113 -1.75 11.86 -15.25
CA SER A 113 -2.45 13.12 -14.97
C SER A 113 -3.87 13.07 -15.55
N ARG A 114 -4.83 13.65 -14.82
CA ARG A 114 -6.22 13.78 -15.26
C ARG A 114 -6.48 15.17 -15.82
N SER A 115 -7.58 15.31 -16.55
CA SER A 115 -8.01 16.61 -17.07
C SER A 115 -8.30 17.59 -15.92
N GLY A 116 -7.77 18.81 -16.04
CA GLY A 116 -7.92 19.85 -15.02
C GLY A 116 -6.85 19.82 -13.91
N ASP A 117 -6.02 18.78 -13.86
CA ASP A 117 -4.88 18.74 -12.95
C ASP A 117 -3.86 19.83 -13.31
N ARG A 118 -3.21 20.35 -12.28
CA ARG A 118 -2.20 21.41 -12.38
C ARG A 118 -0.86 20.86 -11.95
N ALA A 119 0.11 20.96 -12.84
CA ALA A 119 1.48 20.59 -12.54
C ALA A 119 2.05 21.44 -11.40
N GLY A 120 2.71 20.78 -10.46
CA GLY A 120 3.61 21.45 -9.52
C GLY A 120 4.95 21.77 -10.18
N TRP A 121 5.83 22.39 -9.40
CA TRP A 121 7.15 22.81 -9.84
C TRP A 121 8.19 22.45 -8.78
N ALA A 122 9.21 21.73 -9.19
CA ALA A 122 10.43 21.52 -8.43
C ALA A 122 11.59 22.32 -9.05
N SER A 123 12.60 22.62 -8.23
CA SER A 123 13.85 23.26 -8.67
C SER A 123 14.44 22.53 -9.88
N GLY A 124 15.03 23.26 -10.82
CA GLY A 124 15.77 22.67 -11.94
C GLY A 124 17.14 22.11 -11.54
N SER A 125 17.59 22.36 -10.30
CA SER A 125 18.82 21.83 -9.72
C SER A 125 18.56 21.00 -8.47
N GLU A 126 19.42 20.00 -8.24
CA GLU A 126 19.42 19.23 -7.01
C GLU A 126 19.70 20.11 -5.79
N GLY A 127 19.02 19.80 -4.70
CA GLY A 127 19.09 20.52 -3.45
C GLY A 127 20.01 19.90 -2.41
N ASN A 128 20.69 18.80 -2.74
CA ASN A 128 21.67 18.14 -1.88
C ASN A 128 21.11 17.76 -0.49
N CYS A 129 19.85 17.29 -0.43
CA CYS A 129 19.24 16.84 0.84
C CYS A 129 19.71 15.43 1.23
N VAL A 130 20.08 14.62 0.26
CA VAL A 130 20.82 13.36 0.42
C VAL A 130 22.28 13.62 0.07
N THR A 131 23.24 12.92 0.66
CA THR A 131 24.67 13.12 0.43
C THR A 131 25.17 12.30 -0.75
N ASN A 132 24.78 11.04 -0.82
CA ASN A 132 25.06 10.17 -1.95
C ASN A 132 24.15 8.92 -1.89
N GLU A 133 24.28 8.05 -2.88
CA GLU A 133 23.55 6.78 -2.96
C GLU A 133 23.79 5.87 -1.75
N GLU A 134 25.04 5.78 -1.27
CA GLU A 134 25.40 4.93 -0.13
C GLU A 134 24.68 5.38 1.15
N SER A 135 24.68 6.69 1.42
CA SER A 135 23.98 7.26 2.58
C SER A 135 22.46 7.12 2.44
N PHE A 136 21.91 7.20 1.23
CA PHE A 136 20.49 6.91 1.01
C PHE A 136 20.16 5.45 1.30
N HIS A 137 21.02 4.51 0.88
CA HIS A 137 20.80 3.09 1.08
C HIS A 137 20.76 2.69 2.56
N SER A 138 21.51 3.38 3.44
CA SER A 138 21.45 3.15 4.88
C SER A 138 20.13 3.59 5.52
N TRP A 139 19.28 4.39 4.85
CA TRP A 139 17.95 4.71 5.37
C TRP A 139 17.06 3.46 5.45
N PHE A 140 17.29 2.49 4.56
CA PHE A 140 16.46 1.29 4.39
C PHE A 140 17.19 -0.02 4.71
N ARG A 141 18.43 0.05 5.20
CA ARG A 141 19.29 -1.10 5.48
C ARG A 141 20.01 -0.94 6.81
N ASP A 142 20.22 -2.05 7.51
CA ASP A 142 21.05 -2.07 8.71
C ASP A 142 22.50 -1.84 8.33
N VAL A 143 23.13 -0.84 8.93
CA VAL A 143 24.54 -0.54 8.74
C VAL A 143 25.18 -0.45 10.12
N ALA A 144 26.07 -1.40 10.41
CA ALA A 144 26.70 -1.54 11.72
C ALA A 144 27.41 -0.24 12.12
N GLY A 145 27.08 0.26 13.32
CA GLY A 145 27.62 1.50 13.85
C GLY A 145 26.96 2.78 13.33
N THR A 146 26.06 2.70 12.33
CA THR A 146 25.34 3.87 11.80
C THR A 146 23.90 3.92 12.29
N ASN A 147 23.23 2.77 12.31
CA ASN A 147 21.85 2.66 12.77
C ASN A 147 21.64 1.40 13.61
N THR A 148 20.55 1.42 14.37
CA THR A 148 19.99 0.25 15.04
C THR A 148 18.56 0.07 14.58
N SER A 149 18.07 -1.16 14.58
CA SER A 149 16.70 -1.44 14.16
C SER A 149 16.00 -2.46 15.05
N ILE A 150 14.67 -2.32 15.10
CA ILE A 150 13.78 -3.29 15.72
C ILE A 150 12.65 -3.62 14.74
N SER A 151 12.17 -4.86 14.79
CA SER A 151 10.93 -5.23 14.12
C SER A 151 9.75 -4.74 14.96
N LEU A 152 8.80 -4.07 14.31
CA LEU A 152 7.58 -3.57 14.94
C LEU A 152 6.37 -4.20 14.24
N PRO A 153 5.68 -5.16 14.87
CA PRO A 153 4.41 -5.66 14.37
C PRO A 153 3.31 -4.62 14.62
N ILE A 154 2.62 -4.24 13.54
CA ILE A 154 1.46 -3.34 13.55
C ILE A 154 0.22 -4.18 13.28
N THR A 155 -0.76 -4.12 14.19
CA THR A 155 -2.01 -4.85 14.02
C THR A 155 -3.04 -3.96 13.34
N LEU A 156 -3.50 -4.36 12.16
CA LEU A 156 -4.65 -3.73 11.52
C LEU A 156 -5.92 -4.49 11.89
N VAL A 157 -6.95 -3.77 12.32
CA VAL A 157 -8.25 -4.33 12.68
C VAL A 157 -9.26 -4.03 11.60
N ARG A 158 -9.99 -5.05 11.17
CA ARG A 158 -11.04 -4.95 10.17
C ARG A 158 -12.21 -4.12 10.68
N GLN A 159 -12.74 -3.24 9.84
CA GLN A 159 -13.84 -2.36 10.20
C GLN A 159 -15.18 -3.01 9.83
N GLY A 160 -15.74 -3.84 10.73
CA GLY A 160 -16.97 -4.60 10.48
C GLY A 160 -16.87 -5.46 9.21
N ASP A 161 -17.97 -5.59 8.47
CA ASP A 161 -18.01 -6.38 7.22
C ASP A 161 -17.42 -5.64 6.00
N THR A 162 -16.38 -4.82 6.17
CA THR A 162 -15.75 -4.03 5.09
C THR A 162 -14.39 -4.56 4.63
N ASP A 163 -13.91 -4.11 3.47
CA ASP A 163 -12.52 -4.34 3.01
C ASP A 163 -11.50 -3.39 3.65
N THR A 164 -11.91 -2.64 4.69
CA THR A 164 -11.07 -1.65 5.32
C THR A 164 -10.46 -2.20 6.60
N TYR A 165 -9.15 -2.13 6.70
CA TYR A 165 -8.40 -2.41 7.92
C TYR A 165 -7.78 -1.13 8.43
N VAL A 166 -7.89 -0.89 9.74
CA VAL A 166 -7.42 0.33 10.39
C VAL A 166 -6.40 -0.04 11.45
N PHE A 167 -5.26 0.65 11.39
CA PHE A 167 -4.36 0.77 12.53
C PHE A 167 -4.83 1.91 13.42
N ASP A 168 -4.98 1.65 14.72
CA ASP A 168 -5.32 2.65 15.73
C ASP A 168 -4.23 2.67 16.80
N ASP A 169 -3.39 3.71 16.75
CA ASP A 169 -2.24 3.87 17.64
C ASP A 169 -2.62 3.95 19.13
N ARG A 170 -3.82 4.41 19.44
CA ARG A 170 -4.29 4.55 20.84
C ARG A 170 -4.74 3.22 21.44
N ASN A 171 -5.10 2.26 20.60
CA ASN A 171 -5.69 1.00 21.01
C ASN A 171 -4.85 -0.21 20.57
N ASP A 172 -3.72 0.00 19.89
CA ASP A 172 -2.80 -1.09 19.52
C ASP A 172 -2.03 -1.56 20.77
N PRO A 173 -2.19 -2.83 21.18
CA PRO A 173 -1.55 -3.36 22.39
C PRO A 173 -0.02 -3.37 22.32
N ASN A 174 0.57 -3.29 21.13
CA ASN A 174 2.02 -3.28 20.93
C ASN A 174 2.63 -1.87 21.02
N LEU A 175 1.81 -0.81 21.07
CA LEU A 175 2.26 0.58 21.08
C LEU A 175 1.83 1.37 22.32
N VAL A 176 1.18 0.71 23.28
CA VAL A 176 0.85 1.31 24.58
C VAL A 176 2.14 1.47 25.40
N GLY A 177 2.72 2.67 25.33
CA GLY A 177 3.77 3.16 26.22
C GLY A 177 3.21 4.16 27.23
#